data_AF-A0A6I4RE62-F1
#
_entry.id   AF-A0A6I4RE62-F1
#
_cell.length_a   1.000
_cell.length_b   1.000
_cell.length_c   1.000
_cell.angle_alpha   90.00
_cell.angle_beta   90.00
_cell.angle_gamma   90.00
#
_symmetry.space_group_name_H-M   'P 1'
#
loop_
_entity.id
_entity.type
_entity.pdbx_description
1 polymer ?
#
loop_
_entity_poly.entity_id
_entity_poly.type
_entity_poly.pdbx_seq_one_letter_code
_entity_poly.pdbx_strand_id
1 'polypeptide(L)' 'MDKQFNDFLKQLTPETISSIVNKAQTTLDDSREEFKENPSTNLGNQVCVISTWISLGLLEEYHEWLQK' A
#
# COMPACT_ATOMS: atom_id res chain seq x y z
N MET A 1 7.23 27.60 -1.75
CA MET A 1 5.76 27.55 -1.65
C MET A 1 5.46 26.61 -0.50
N ASP A 2 4.70 27.03 0.51
CA ASP A 2 4.39 26.16 1.65
C ASP A 2 3.50 25.01 1.17
N LYS A 3 4.09 23.82 1.12
CA LYS A 3 3.40 22.58 0.79
C LYS A 3 2.39 22.25 1.89
N GLN A 4 1.10 22.25 1.54
CA GLN A 4 0.04 21.87 2.46
C GLN A 4 -0.35 20.41 2.24
N PHE A 5 -0.58 19.66 3.32
CA PHE A 5 -1.00 18.26 3.24
C PHE A 5 -2.25 18.05 2.37
N ASN A 6 -3.18 19.01 2.38
CA ASN A 6 -4.37 18.98 1.53
C ASN A 6 -4.05 19.01 0.02
N ASP A 7 -2.91 19.55 -0.39
CA ASP A 7 -2.51 19.56 -1.79
C ASP A 7 -1.94 18.21 -2.21
N PHE A 8 -1.27 17.49 -1.30
CA PHE A 8 -0.92 16.09 -1.51
C PHE A 8 -2.17 15.21 -1.66
N LEU A 9 -3.18 15.38 -0.79
CA LEU A 9 -4.41 14.59 -0.87
C LEU A 9 -5.12 14.72 -2.22
N LYS A 10 -5.06 15.88 -2.87
CA LYS A 10 -5.63 16.09 -4.21
C LYS A 10 -4.89 15.33 -5.33
N GLN A 11 -3.64 14.92 -5.10
CA GLN A 11 -2.85 14.15 -6.06
C GLN A 11 -3.08 12.64 -5.96
N LEU A 12 -3.71 12.17 -4.88
CA LEU A 12 -4.06 10.76 -4.70
C LEU A 12 -5.29 10.40 -5.55
N THR A 13 -5.07 10.24 -6.86
CA THR A 13 -6.13 9.80 -7.78
C THR A 13 -6.39 8.29 -7.63
N PRO A 14 -7.53 7.79 -8.13
CA PRO A 14 -7.80 6.36 -8.19
C PRO A 14 -6.69 5.57 -8.91
N GLU A 15 -6.05 6.15 -9.94
CA GLU A 15 -4.92 5.52 -10.62
C GLU A 15 -3.70 5.38 -9.71
N THR A 16 -3.33 6.42 -8.96
CA THR A 16 -2.22 6.38 -8.00
C THR A 16 -2.47 5.35 -6.92
N ILE A 17 -3.68 5.32 -6.35
CA ILE A 17 -4.07 4.33 -5.34
C ILE A 17 -4.04 2.91 -5.93
N SER A 18 -4.55 2.73 -7.16
CA SER A 18 -4.53 1.43 -7.84
C SER A 18 -3.09 0.95 -8.09
N SER A 19 -2.17 1.85 -8.41
CA SER A 19 -0.74 1.54 -8.56
C SER A 19 -0.13 1.01 -7.25
N ILE A 20 -0.43 1.67 -6.12
CA ILE A 20 0.01 1.22 -4.79
C ILE A 20 -0.55 -0.16 -4.46
N VAL A 21 -1.85 -0.37 -4.70
CA VAL A 21 -2.52 -1.66 -4.44
C VAL A 21 -1.97 -2.77 -5.34
N ASN A 22 -1.71 -2.48 -6.62
CA ASN A 22 -1.14 -3.45 -7.55
C ASN A 22 0.27 -3.89 -7.13
N LYS A 23 1.09 -2.99 -6.57
CA LYS A 23 2.39 -3.37 -5.99
C LYS A 23 2.23 -4.31 -4.79
N ALA A 24 1.17 -4.13 -3.98
CA ALA A 24 0.84 -5.01 -2.87
C ALA A 24 0.34 -6.40 -3.33
N GLN A 25 -0.25 -6.48 -4.53
CA GLN A 25 -0.87 -7.69 -5.06
C GLN A 25 0.11 -8.85 -5.21
N THR A 26 1.33 -8.58 -5.68
CA THR A 26 2.37 -9.63 -5.81
C THR A 26 2.71 -10.24 -4.46
N THR A 27 2.96 -9.41 -3.44
CA THR A 27 3.26 -9.90 -2.09
C THR A 27 2.06 -10.61 -1.45
N LEU A 28 0.84 -10.17 -1.77
CA LEU A 28 -0.38 -10.85 -1.36
C LEU A 28 -0.49 -12.25 -1.94
N ASP A 29 -0.20 -12.41 -3.23
CA ASP A 29 -0.29 -13.70 -3.90
C ASP A 29 0.80 -14.67 -3.38
N ASP A 30 2.03 -14.19 -3.15
CA ASP A 30 3.09 -14.98 -2.50
C ASP A 30 2.67 -15.41 -1.09
N SER A 31 2.11 -14.48 -0.32
CA SER A 31 1.66 -14.76 1.05
C SER A 31 0.51 -15.77 1.08
N ARG A 32 -0.40 -15.73 0.10
CA ARG A 32 -1.54 -16.66 0.02
C ARG A 32 -1.09 -18.10 -0.21
N GLU A 33 -0.06 -18.33 -1.00
CA GLU A 33 0.50 -19.67 -1.20
C GLU A 33 1.16 -20.18 0.09
N GLU A 34 1.94 -19.34 0.78
CA GLU A 34 2.57 -19.68 2.06
C GLU A 34 1.52 -19.97 3.16
N PHE A 35 0.39 -19.24 3.18
CA PHE A 35 -0.67 -19.45 4.17
C PHE A 35 -1.60 -20.63 3.89
N LYS A 36 -1.52 -21.28 2.71
CA LYS A 36 -2.20 -22.58 2.51
C LYS A 36 -1.61 -23.65 3.41
N GLU A 37 -0.34 -23.53 3.80
CA GLU A 37 0.31 -24.48 4.70
C GLU A 37 -0.08 -24.27 6.17
N ASN A 38 -0.48 -23.05 6.56
CA ASN A 38 -0.87 -22.73 7.94
C ASN A 38 -2.15 -21.86 8.02
N PRO A 39 -3.34 -22.48 7.88
CA PRO A 39 -4.60 -21.77 7.64
C PRO A 39 -5.11 -20.95 8.84
N SER A 40 -4.64 -21.22 10.05
CA SER A 40 -5.16 -20.61 11.28
C SER A 40 -4.92 -19.10 11.38
N THR A 41 -3.89 -18.58 10.72
CA THR A 41 -3.52 -17.14 10.73
C THR A 41 -3.71 -16.45 9.37
N ASN A 42 -4.21 -17.17 8.37
CA ASN A 42 -4.20 -16.77 6.97
C ASN A 42 -4.90 -15.42 6.72
N LEU A 43 -6.12 -15.25 7.24
CA LEU A 43 -6.86 -13.99 7.07
C LEU A 43 -6.16 -12.80 7.72
N GLY A 44 -5.69 -12.96 8.97
CA GLY A 44 -5.00 -11.90 9.70
C GLY A 44 -3.72 -11.47 8.99
N ASN A 45 -2.95 -12.43 8.47
CA ASN A 45 -1.73 -12.15 7.75
C ASN A 45 -2.00 -11.45 6.41
N GLN A 46 -3.02 -11.86 5.64
CA GLN A 46 -3.42 -11.15 4.42
C GLN A 46 -3.82 -9.69 4.70
N VAL A 47 -4.61 -9.44 5.74
CA VAL A 47 -4.99 -8.09 6.16
C VAL A 47 -3.77 -7.27 6.57
N CYS A 48 -2.82 -7.88 7.28
CA CYS A 48 -1.56 -7.26 7.68
C CYS A 48 -0.75 -6.84 6.44
N VAL A 49 -0.53 -7.76 5.49
CA VAL A 49 0.20 -7.51 4.25
C VAL A 49 -0.43 -6.35 3.47
N ILE A 50 -1.75 -6.39 3.23
CA ILE A 50 -2.47 -5.29 2.55
C ILE A 50 -2.21 -3.96 3.26
N SER A 51 -2.43 -3.93 4.58
CA SER A 51 -2.37 -2.70 5.37
C SER A 51 -0.95 -2.11 5.38
N THR A 52 0.07 -2.95 5.52
CA THR A 52 1.47 -2.55 5.49
C THR A 52 1.85 -1.97 4.13
N TRP A 53 1.52 -2.66 3.04
CA TRP A 53 1.90 -2.20 1.70
C TRP A 53 1.18 -0.93 1.27
N ILE A 54 -0.11 -0.79 1.57
CA ILE A 54 -0.84 0.46 1.30
C ILE A 54 -0.22 1.61 2.09
N SER A 55 0.09 1.39 3.37
CA SER A 55 0.70 2.43 4.21
C SER A 55 2.09 2.85 3.69
N LEU A 56 2.92 1.88 3.31
CA LEU A 56 4.24 2.16 2.73
C LEU A 56 4.13 2.91 1.41
N GLY A 57 3.26 2.48 0.48
CA GLY A 57 3.09 3.16 -0.80
C GLY A 57 2.60 4.60 -0.64
N LEU A 58 1.69 4.86 0.31
CA LEU A 58 1.25 6.23 0.61
C LEU A 58 2.37 7.08 1.23
N LEU A 59 3.21 6.49 2.07
CA LEU A 59 4.38 7.16 2.66
C LEU A 59 5.43 7.49 1.59
N GLU A 60 5.68 6.58 0.64
CA GLU A 60 6.58 6.80 -0.50
C GLU A 60 6.09 7.96 -1.37
N GLU A 61 4.83 7.94 -1.81
CA GLU A 61 4.23 9.02 -2.60
C GLU A 61 4.30 10.37 -1.87
N TYR A 62 4.02 10.38 -0.56
CA TYR A 62 4.13 11.60 0.24
C TYR A 62 5.57 12.10 0.34
N HIS A 63 6.53 11.18 0.53
CA HIS A 63 7.94 11.52 0.61
C HIS A 63 8.46 12.10 -0.71
N GLU A 64 8.14 11.47 -1.84
CA GLU A 64 8.47 11.99 -3.17
C GLU A 64 7.83 13.34 -3.42
N TRP A 65 6.55 13.49 -3.06
CA TRP A 65 5.86 14.76 -3.17
C TRP A 65 6.55 15.85 -2.37
N LEU A 66 7.02 15.59 -1.14
CA LEU A 66 7.75 16.56 -0.33
C LEU A 66 9.09 16.98 -0.93
N GLN A 67 9.74 16.13 -1.72
CA GLN A 67 11.03 16.44 -2.36
C GLN A 67 10.91 17.20 -3.69
N LYS A 68 9.75 17.17 -4.36
CA LYS A 68 9.49 17.85 -5.65
C LYS A 68 9.44 19.37 -5.56
#